data_AF-A0A3C0AMQ9-F1
#
_entry.id   AF-A0A3C0AMQ9-F1
#
_cell.length_a   1.000
_cell.length_b   1.000
_cell.length_c   1.000
_cell.angle_alpha   90.00
_cell.angle_beta   90.00
_cell.angle_gamma   90.00
#
_symmetry.space_group_name_H-M   'P 1'
#
loop_
_entity.id
_entity.type
_entity.pdbx_description
1 polymer ?
#
loop_
_entity_poly.entity_id
_entity_poly.type
_entity_poly.pdbx_seq_one_letter_code
_entity_poly.pdbx_strand_id
1 'polypeptide(L)'
;GAHLLARESVSDELVSGVTAIILHQDFSKQLQLNELIEGGNSFVRDSQGFPLHVGADHIYNPELKPFLNSEFVEVTEGMRSFIVSMLIATYLLWRQIQKRREKAKEHKLDRYIRQLLAIEKKQMKLDGNNLSDGPDLQVLLDEVTILRQENLNQFSAHELNEDRATDAFLEMCHALSDKINAKLLGWKIDRLGEKINKSPESDS
;
A
#
# COMPACT_ATOMS: atom_id res chain seq x y z
N GLY A 1 -23.26 20.28 62.11
CA GLY A 1 -22.53 20.16 60.84
C GLY A 1 -22.33 21.54 60.25
N ALA A 2 -21.14 21.78 59.66
CA ALA A 2 -20.92 22.97 58.85
C ALA A 2 -21.44 22.69 57.43
N HIS A 3 -22.19 23.63 56.85
CA HIS A 3 -22.72 23.52 55.49
C HIS A 3 -22.12 24.64 54.63
N LEU A 4 -21.64 24.28 53.43
CA LEU A 4 -21.23 25.24 52.42
C LEU A 4 -22.40 25.42 51.45
N LEU A 5 -23.01 26.60 51.49
CA LEU A 5 -24.15 26.96 50.65
C LEU A 5 -23.69 27.87 49.51
N ALA A 6 -24.10 27.53 48.29
CA ALA A 6 -23.92 28.35 47.10
C ALA A 6 -25.29 28.78 46.56
N ARG A 7 -25.35 29.93 45.89
CA ARG A 7 -26.54 30.31 45.11
C ARG A 7 -26.64 29.44 43.87
N GLU A 8 -27.85 29.12 43.44
CA GLU A 8 -28.13 28.38 42.20
C GLU A 8 -27.55 29.06 40.95
N SER A 9 -27.36 30.39 40.97
CA SER A 9 -26.79 31.16 39.86
C SER A 9 -25.27 31.03 39.71
N VAL A 10 -24.58 30.27 40.59
CA VAL A 10 -23.13 30.06 40.51
C VAL A 10 -22.85 29.01 39.45
N SER A 11 -21.79 29.20 38.64
CA SER A 11 -21.47 28.27 37.57
C SER A 11 -21.11 26.88 38.09
N ASP A 12 -21.62 25.85 37.41
CA ASP A 12 -21.35 24.45 37.75
C ASP A 12 -19.85 24.13 37.78
N GLU A 13 -19.08 24.72 36.88
CA GLU A 13 -17.62 24.56 36.81
C GLU A 13 -16.92 25.07 38.08
N LEU A 14 -17.38 26.21 38.64
CA LEU A 14 -16.80 26.79 39.83
C LEU A 14 -17.17 25.96 41.06
N VAL A 15 -18.43 25.54 41.16
CA VAL A 15 -18.88 24.67 42.26
C VAL A 15 -18.17 23.32 42.22
N SER A 16 -18.00 22.74 41.03
CA SER A 16 -17.26 21.49 40.81
C SER A 16 -15.79 21.63 41.22
N GLY A 17 -15.11 22.70 40.78
CA GLY A 17 -13.72 22.97 41.13
C GLY A 17 -13.51 23.15 42.63
N VAL A 18 -14.38 23.93 43.29
CA VAL A 18 -14.32 24.11 44.75
C VAL A 18 -14.60 22.80 45.48
N THR A 19 -15.57 22.01 45.02
CA THR A 19 -15.89 20.69 45.60
C THR A 19 -14.72 19.72 45.46
N ALA A 20 -14.04 19.70 44.31
CA ALA A 20 -12.86 18.88 44.07
C ALA A 20 -11.67 19.27 44.97
N ILE A 21 -11.46 20.58 45.20
CA ILE A 21 -10.40 21.06 46.11
C ILE A 21 -10.70 20.65 47.56
N ILE A 22 -11.96 20.79 48.00
CA ILE A 22 -12.37 20.43 49.36
C ILE A 22 -12.21 18.93 49.62
N LEU A 23 -12.55 18.10 48.62
CA LEU A 23 -12.42 16.65 48.69
C LEU A 23 -10.98 16.15 48.47
N HIS A 24 -10.04 17.04 48.12
CA HIS A 24 -8.65 16.66 47.96
C HIS A 24 -8.07 16.17 49.29
N GLN A 25 -7.36 15.03 49.24
CA GLN A 25 -6.94 14.28 50.43
C GLN A 25 -6.04 15.11 51.37
N ASP A 26 -5.24 16.01 50.81
CA ASP A 26 -4.35 16.89 51.57
C ASP A 26 -5.12 18.00 52.31
N PHE A 27 -6.16 18.57 51.68
CA PHE A 27 -6.96 19.64 52.26
C PHE A 27 -7.87 19.12 53.37
N SER A 28 -8.51 17.96 53.14
CA SER A 28 -9.38 17.33 54.13
C SER A 28 -8.63 16.86 55.37
N LYS A 29 -7.43 16.28 55.22
CA LYS A 29 -6.57 15.90 56.36
C LYS A 29 -6.09 17.10 57.17
N GLN A 30 -5.77 18.21 56.52
CA GLN A 30 -5.34 19.44 57.19
C GLN A 30 -6.45 20.10 58.02
N LEU A 31 -7.70 20.01 57.57
CA LEU A 31 -8.86 20.64 58.22
C LEU A 31 -9.71 19.66 59.05
N GLN A 32 -9.22 18.42 59.25
CA GLN A 32 -9.91 17.34 59.99
C GLN A 32 -11.31 17.02 59.45
N LEU A 33 -11.50 17.14 58.14
CA LEU A 33 -12.77 16.90 57.44
C LEU A 33 -12.97 15.42 57.07
N ASN A 34 -12.44 14.50 57.88
CA ASN A 34 -12.45 13.06 57.61
C ASN A 34 -13.87 12.48 57.50
N GLU A 35 -14.85 13.08 58.19
CA GLU A 35 -16.26 12.68 58.14
C GLU A 35 -16.89 12.84 56.74
N LEU A 36 -16.42 13.81 55.94
CA LEU A 36 -16.85 14.00 54.54
C LEU A 36 -16.27 12.93 53.61
N ILE A 37 -15.10 12.39 53.94
CA ILE A 37 -14.43 11.33 53.18
C ILE A 37 -14.99 9.96 53.57
N GLU A 38 -15.15 9.69 54.86
CA GLU A 38 -15.66 8.40 55.38
C GLU A 38 -17.16 8.24 55.18
N GLY A 39 -17.94 9.31 55.36
CA GLY A 39 -19.40 9.30 55.21
C GLY A 39 -19.89 9.40 53.77
N GLY A 40 -19.03 9.84 52.84
CA GLY A 40 -19.27 9.88 51.39
C GLY A 40 -20.66 10.35 50.98
N ASN A 41 -21.25 9.66 50.01
CA ASN A 41 -22.55 9.98 49.41
C ASN A 41 -23.72 9.93 50.42
N SER A 42 -23.62 9.08 51.46
CA SER A 42 -24.60 9.01 52.54
C SER A 42 -24.66 10.29 53.37
N PHE A 43 -23.52 10.90 53.69
CA PHE A 43 -23.46 12.14 54.48
C PHE A 43 -24.01 13.35 53.72
N VAL A 44 -23.77 13.40 52.40
CA VAL A 44 -24.30 14.46 51.52
C VAL A 44 -25.81 14.33 51.34
N ARG A 45 -26.34 13.11 51.20
CA ARG A 45 -27.78 12.85 51.07
C ARG A 45 -28.57 13.05 52.36
N ASP A 46 -27.93 12.89 53.52
CA ASP A 46 -28.56 13.13 54.84
C ASP A 46 -28.66 14.63 55.20
N SER A 47 -28.20 15.53 54.32
CA SER A 47 -28.17 16.98 54.60
C SER A 47 -29.59 17.59 54.63
N GLN A 48 -29.97 17.95 55.84
CA GLN A 48 -31.25 18.47 56.31
C GLN A 48 -31.63 19.84 55.71
N GLY A 49 -32.13 19.87 54.46
CA GLY A 49 -33.05 20.94 54.01
C GLY A 49 -32.70 21.76 52.77
N PHE A 50 -31.61 21.47 52.02
CA PHE A 50 -31.30 22.18 50.77
C PHE A 50 -30.90 21.20 49.64
N PRO A 51 -31.30 21.44 48.39
CA PRO A 51 -30.92 20.59 47.26
C PRO A 51 -29.41 20.71 46.94
N LEU A 52 -28.79 19.60 46.54
CA LEU A 52 -27.39 19.55 46.12
C LEU A 52 -27.21 20.28 44.77
N HIS A 53 -26.15 21.07 44.65
CA HIS A 53 -25.82 21.76 43.41
C HIS A 53 -25.33 20.77 42.33
N VAL A 54 -25.74 20.95 41.07
CA VAL A 54 -25.44 20.02 39.95
C VAL A 54 -23.93 19.84 39.74
N GLY A 55 -23.16 20.94 39.79
CA GLY A 55 -21.69 20.89 39.78
C GLY A 55 -21.04 20.06 40.91
N ALA A 56 -21.67 19.94 42.09
CA ALA A 56 -21.14 19.13 43.19
C ALA A 56 -21.56 17.65 43.06
N ASP A 57 -22.77 17.38 42.57
CA ASP A 57 -23.28 16.01 42.35
C ASP A 57 -22.37 15.20 41.42
N HIS A 58 -21.76 15.86 40.42
CA HIS A 58 -20.80 15.25 39.50
C HIS A 58 -19.57 14.63 40.19
N ILE A 59 -19.10 15.25 41.29
CA ILE A 59 -17.91 14.79 42.01
C ILE A 59 -18.25 13.60 42.94
N TYR A 60 -19.45 13.56 43.49
CA TYR A 60 -19.90 12.48 44.39
C TYR A 60 -20.48 11.27 43.65
N ASN A 61 -21.00 11.44 42.42
CA ASN A 61 -21.58 10.38 41.59
C ASN A 61 -20.90 10.29 40.20
N PRO A 62 -19.67 9.74 40.10
CA PRO A 62 -18.95 9.64 38.84
C PRO A 62 -19.55 8.62 37.83
N GLU A 63 -20.51 7.78 38.25
CA GLU A 63 -21.11 6.74 37.40
C GLU A 63 -22.01 7.27 36.28
N LEU A 64 -22.33 8.57 36.27
CA LEU A 64 -23.23 9.15 35.26
C LEU A 64 -22.55 9.49 33.92
N LYS A 65 -21.28 9.12 33.69
CA LYS A 65 -20.72 9.03 32.33
C LYS A 65 -19.37 8.30 32.23
N PRO A 66 -19.32 7.05 31.72
CA PRO A 66 -18.12 6.55 31.09
C PRO A 66 -18.16 6.98 29.62
N PHE A 67 -17.50 8.09 29.28
CA PHE A 67 -17.30 8.43 27.87
C PHE A 67 -16.23 7.59 27.19
N LEU A 68 -15.40 6.87 27.96
CA LEU A 68 -14.42 5.91 27.43
C LEU A 68 -14.32 4.73 28.41
N ASN A 69 -14.68 3.55 27.91
CA ASN A 69 -14.94 2.34 28.67
C ASN A 69 -13.76 1.87 29.55
N SER A 70 -14.05 1.63 30.83
CA SER A 70 -13.20 0.85 31.74
C SER A 70 -12.96 -0.59 31.25
N GLU A 71 -13.78 -1.10 30.31
CA GLU A 71 -13.53 -2.35 29.59
C GLU A 71 -12.25 -2.32 28.74
N PHE A 72 -11.77 -1.16 28.26
CA PHE A 72 -10.52 -1.14 27.50
C PHE A 72 -9.30 -1.40 28.38
N VAL A 73 -9.37 -1.07 29.68
CA VAL A 73 -8.27 -1.26 30.63
C VAL A 73 -8.18 -2.71 31.11
N GLU A 74 -9.31 -3.41 31.20
CA GLU A 74 -9.33 -4.85 31.52
C GLU A 74 -9.00 -5.73 30.30
N VAL A 75 -9.36 -5.29 29.09
CA VAL A 75 -9.02 -6.01 27.84
C VAL A 75 -7.53 -5.83 27.45
N THR A 76 -6.82 -4.83 27.98
CA THR A 76 -5.40 -4.60 27.62
C THR A 76 -4.42 -5.68 28.10
N GLU A 77 -4.79 -6.55 29.03
CA GLU A 77 -3.92 -7.68 29.40
C GLU A 77 -3.97 -8.83 28.37
N GLY A 78 -5.12 -9.02 27.69
CA GLY A 78 -5.29 -10.02 26.62
C GLY A 78 -5.04 -9.51 25.20
N MET A 79 -5.12 -8.20 24.96
CA MET A 79 -5.06 -7.62 23.60
C MET A 79 -3.65 -7.65 22.99
N ARG A 80 -2.59 -7.69 23.82
CA ARG A 80 -1.19 -7.66 23.36
C ARG A 80 -0.84 -8.88 22.50
N SER A 81 -1.27 -10.08 22.89
CA SER A 81 -1.00 -11.31 22.13
C SER A 81 -1.83 -11.38 20.84
N PHE A 82 -3.04 -10.83 20.84
CA PHE A 82 -3.90 -10.76 19.66
C PHE A 82 -3.34 -9.78 18.61
N ILE A 83 -2.91 -8.58 19.01
CA ILE A 83 -2.34 -7.60 18.08
C ILE A 83 -1.04 -8.13 17.47
N VAL A 84 -0.16 -8.74 18.28
CA VAL A 84 1.09 -9.32 17.77
C VAL A 84 0.82 -10.44 16.77
N SER A 85 -0.14 -11.34 17.06
CA SER A 85 -0.50 -12.41 16.11
C SER A 85 -1.15 -11.86 14.83
N MET A 86 -1.99 -10.84 14.94
CA MET A 86 -2.58 -10.14 13.78
C MET A 86 -1.50 -9.45 12.93
N LEU A 87 -0.52 -8.79 13.54
CA LEU A 87 0.60 -8.17 12.82
C LEU A 87 1.44 -9.22 12.08
N ILE A 88 1.75 -10.34 12.74
CA ILE A 88 2.50 -11.44 12.12
C ILE A 88 1.71 -12.06 10.97
N ALA A 89 0.40 -12.32 11.15
CA ALA A 89 -0.46 -12.85 10.09
C ALA A 89 -0.52 -11.90 8.89
N THR A 90 -0.71 -10.61 9.13
CA THR A 90 -0.73 -9.58 8.08
C THR A 90 0.62 -9.51 7.36
N TYR A 91 1.73 -9.56 8.10
CA TYR A 91 3.08 -9.58 7.54
C TYR A 91 3.34 -10.82 6.68
N LEU A 92 2.92 -12.00 7.13
CA LEU A 92 3.05 -13.25 6.37
C LEU A 92 2.18 -13.23 5.10
N LEU A 93 0.95 -12.71 5.18
CA LEU A 93 0.09 -12.50 4.01
C LEU A 93 0.75 -11.55 3.01
N TRP A 94 1.24 -10.39 3.47
CA TRP A 94 1.97 -9.45 2.62
C TRP A 94 3.17 -10.13 1.96
N ARG A 95 4.00 -10.83 2.74
CA ARG A 95 5.19 -11.54 2.23
C ARG A 95 4.82 -12.60 1.19
N GLN A 96 3.71 -13.31 1.38
CA GLN A 96 3.26 -14.33 0.44
C GLN A 96 2.68 -13.71 -0.84
N ILE A 97 1.97 -12.59 -0.73
CA ILE A 97 1.51 -11.82 -1.89
C ILE A 97 2.72 -11.35 -2.70
N GLN A 98 3.74 -10.78 -2.07
CA GLN A 98 4.97 -10.35 -2.75
C GLN A 98 5.64 -11.51 -3.50
N LYS A 99 5.84 -12.66 -2.82
CA LYS A 99 6.40 -13.86 -3.47
C LYS A 99 5.54 -14.40 -4.62
N ARG A 100 4.20 -14.30 -4.52
CA ARG A 100 3.30 -14.71 -5.62
C ARG A 100 3.39 -13.74 -6.81
N ARG A 101 3.58 -12.45 -6.55
CA ARG A 101 3.77 -11.44 -7.60
C ARG A 101 5.07 -11.68 -8.37
N GLU A 102 6.17 -12.00 -7.69
CA GLU A 102 7.44 -12.37 -8.33
C GLU A 102 7.27 -13.56 -9.28
N LYS A 103 6.66 -14.66 -8.81
CA LYS A 103 6.42 -15.86 -9.66
C LYS A 103 5.49 -15.60 -10.83
N ALA A 104 4.50 -14.74 -10.67
CA ALA A 104 3.59 -14.38 -11.76
C ALA A 104 4.28 -13.54 -12.84
N LYS A 105 5.30 -12.74 -12.49
CA LYS A 105 6.12 -11.97 -13.45
C LYS A 105 7.01 -12.90 -14.27
N GLU A 106 7.73 -13.81 -13.62
CA GLU A 106 8.59 -14.80 -14.28
C GLU A 106 7.83 -15.59 -15.36
N HIS A 107 6.62 -16.09 -15.05
CA HIS A 107 5.83 -16.86 -16.00
C HIS A 107 5.32 -16.06 -17.19
N LYS A 108 4.94 -14.79 -17.00
CA LYS A 108 4.52 -13.94 -18.12
C LYS A 108 5.68 -13.66 -19.05
N LEU A 109 6.85 -13.41 -18.49
CA LEU A 109 8.03 -13.06 -19.27
C LEU A 109 8.62 -14.28 -20.00
N ASP A 110 8.59 -15.47 -19.39
CA ASP A 110 8.97 -16.73 -20.06
C ASP A 110 8.15 -16.96 -21.35
N ARG A 111 6.87 -16.58 -21.35
CA ARG A 111 6.02 -16.67 -22.56
C ARG A 111 6.54 -15.76 -23.68
N TYR A 112 6.93 -14.53 -23.36
CA TYR A 112 7.45 -13.56 -24.34
C TYR A 112 8.81 -13.99 -24.89
N ILE A 113 9.70 -14.49 -24.04
CA ILE A 113 11.00 -15.06 -24.47
C ILE A 113 10.79 -16.22 -25.44
N ARG A 114 9.85 -17.15 -25.14
CA ARG A 114 9.54 -18.26 -26.05
C ARG A 114 9.00 -17.79 -27.40
N GLN A 115 8.16 -16.76 -27.41
CA GLN A 115 7.65 -16.17 -28.65
C GLN A 115 8.79 -15.53 -29.46
N LEU A 116 9.70 -14.81 -28.79
CA LEU A 116 10.86 -14.20 -29.44
C LEU A 116 11.83 -15.25 -30.01
N LEU A 117 12.07 -16.35 -29.29
CA LEU A 117 12.84 -17.50 -29.79
C LEU A 117 12.18 -18.17 -31.01
N ALA A 118 10.84 -18.20 -31.06
CA ALA A 118 10.14 -18.72 -32.23
C ALA A 118 10.35 -17.81 -33.46
N ILE A 119 10.34 -16.49 -33.27
CA ILE A 119 10.66 -15.51 -34.32
C ILE A 119 12.11 -15.65 -34.77
N GLU A 120 13.07 -15.79 -33.84
CA GLU A 120 14.47 -16.04 -34.17
C GLU A 120 14.64 -17.31 -35.00
N LYS A 121 13.95 -18.39 -34.63
CA LYS A 121 13.98 -19.65 -35.38
C LYS A 121 13.38 -19.50 -36.78
N LYS A 122 12.32 -18.71 -36.95
CA LYS A 122 11.78 -18.37 -38.27
C LYS A 122 12.81 -17.58 -39.09
N GLN A 123 13.44 -16.57 -38.48
CA GLN A 123 14.47 -15.72 -39.07
C GLN A 123 15.74 -16.49 -39.49
N MET A 124 16.09 -17.56 -38.79
CA MET A 124 17.20 -18.44 -39.19
C MET A 124 16.90 -19.27 -40.44
N LYS A 125 15.62 -19.52 -40.78
CA LYS A 125 15.25 -20.25 -42.01
C LYS A 125 15.29 -19.37 -43.25
N LEU A 126 15.28 -18.05 -43.07
CA LEU A 126 15.39 -17.09 -44.16
C LEU A 126 16.87 -16.69 -44.28
N ASP A 127 17.54 -17.22 -45.29
CA ASP A 127 18.96 -16.90 -45.54
C ASP A 127 19.14 -15.49 -46.12
N GLY A 128 18.06 -14.85 -46.61
CA GLY A 128 18.11 -13.51 -47.18
C GLY A 128 18.63 -13.51 -48.63
N ASN A 129 18.82 -14.70 -49.21
CA ASN A 129 19.30 -14.89 -50.58
C ASN A 129 18.17 -15.21 -51.57
N ASN A 130 16.95 -15.52 -51.10
CA ASN A 130 15.83 -15.77 -52.00
C ASN A 130 15.00 -14.51 -52.26
N LEU A 131 14.36 -14.45 -53.44
CA LEU A 131 13.52 -13.32 -53.85
C LEU A 131 12.31 -13.08 -52.93
N SER A 132 11.81 -14.13 -52.25
CA SER A 132 10.68 -14.07 -51.33
C SER A 132 11.06 -13.66 -49.91
N ASP A 133 12.36 -13.66 -49.57
CA ASP A 133 12.80 -13.50 -48.18
C ASP A 133 12.61 -12.06 -47.68
N GLY A 134 12.71 -11.06 -48.56
CA GLY A 134 12.59 -9.64 -48.19
C GLY A 134 11.26 -9.29 -47.50
N PRO A 135 10.09 -9.57 -48.11
CA PRO A 135 8.79 -9.39 -47.48
C PRO A 135 8.64 -10.15 -46.15
N ASP A 136 9.10 -11.40 -46.09
CA ASP A 136 8.99 -12.24 -44.89
C ASP A 136 9.87 -11.72 -43.74
N LEU A 137 11.07 -11.21 -44.03
CA LEU A 137 11.92 -10.52 -43.06
C LEU A 137 11.25 -9.25 -42.52
N GLN A 138 10.54 -8.51 -43.37
CA GLN A 138 9.84 -7.30 -42.95
C GLN A 138 8.66 -7.63 -42.02
N VAL A 139 7.92 -8.71 -42.29
CA VAL A 139 6.88 -9.23 -41.39
C VAL A 139 7.48 -9.65 -40.05
N LEU A 140 8.62 -10.35 -40.04
CA LEU A 140 9.28 -10.73 -38.79
C LEU A 140 9.73 -9.52 -37.97
N LEU A 141 10.22 -8.45 -38.61
CA LEU A 141 10.60 -7.21 -37.91
C LEU A 141 9.39 -6.56 -37.23
N ASP A 142 8.24 -6.57 -37.91
CA ASP A 142 6.99 -6.06 -37.37
C ASP A 142 6.48 -6.94 -36.22
N GLU A 143 6.57 -8.28 -36.33
CA GLU A 143 6.28 -9.22 -35.23
C GLU A 143 7.13 -8.91 -33.98
N VAL A 144 8.44 -8.63 -34.14
CA VAL A 144 9.31 -8.25 -33.01
C VAL A 144 8.89 -6.91 -32.40
N THR A 145 8.51 -5.95 -33.24
CA THR A 145 8.12 -4.61 -32.79
C THR A 145 6.81 -4.63 -32.01
N ILE A 146 5.82 -5.37 -32.51
CA ILE A 146 4.54 -5.59 -31.84
C ILE A 146 4.76 -6.31 -30.51
N LEU A 147 5.57 -7.39 -30.50
CA LEU A 147 5.85 -8.15 -29.28
C LEU A 147 6.51 -7.29 -28.20
N ARG A 148 7.42 -6.40 -28.60
CA ARG A 148 8.05 -5.42 -27.70
C ARG A 148 7.02 -4.45 -27.12
N GLN A 149 6.14 -3.89 -27.94
CA GLN A 149 5.11 -2.96 -27.47
C GLN A 149 4.09 -3.62 -26.54
N GLU A 150 3.64 -4.83 -26.87
CA GLU A 150 2.74 -5.61 -26.01
C GLU A 150 3.36 -5.91 -24.65
N ASN A 151 4.65 -6.26 -24.62
CA ASN A 151 5.39 -6.48 -23.39
C ASN A 151 5.47 -5.17 -22.57
N LEU A 152 5.94 -4.07 -23.17
CA LEU A 152 6.07 -2.77 -22.49
C LEU A 152 4.72 -2.24 -21.94
N ASN A 153 3.61 -2.52 -22.61
CA ASN A 153 2.27 -2.11 -22.14
C ASN A 153 1.75 -2.94 -20.96
N GLN A 154 2.24 -4.17 -20.76
CA GLN A 154 1.77 -5.06 -19.69
C GLN A 154 2.56 -4.90 -18.38
N PHE A 155 3.71 -4.24 -18.40
CA PHE A 155 4.52 -3.95 -17.22
C PHE A 155 4.42 -2.47 -16.86
N SER A 156 4.26 -2.16 -15.56
CA SER A 156 4.38 -0.78 -15.09
C SER A 156 5.83 -0.28 -15.27
N ALA A 157 6.04 1.02 -15.48
CA ALA A 157 7.37 1.62 -15.60
C ALA A 157 8.32 1.24 -14.44
N HIS A 158 7.76 1.05 -13.24
CA HIS A 158 8.52 0.60 -12.08
C HIS A 158 8.88 -0.90 -12.15
N GLU A 159 8.00 -1.74 -12.70
CA GLU A 159 8.24 -3.18 -12.85
C GLU A 159 9.24 -3.47 -13.98
N LEU A 160 9.26 -2.65 -15.03
CA LEU A 160 10.24 -2.71 -16.11
C LEU A 160 11.67 -2.44 -15.60
N ASN A 161 11.82 -1.54 -14.63
CA ASN A 161 13.14 -1.12 -14.11
C ASN A 161 13.70 -2.02 -13.01
N GLU A 162 12.85 -2.82 -12.34
CA GLU A 162 13.30 -3.72 -11.27
C GLU A 162 13.58 -5.15 -11.74
N ASP A 163 13.03 -5.57 -12.89
CA ASP A 163 13.08 -6.96 -13.34
C ASP A 163 14.18 -7.19 -14.38
N ARG A 164 15.28 -7.83 -13.94
CA ARG A 164 16.41 -8.25 -14.79
C ARG A 164 15.97 -9.08 -16.01
N ALA A 165 14.87 -9.82 -15.91
CA ALA A 165 14.39 -10.63 -17.02
C ALA A 165 13.79 -9.76 -18.15
N THR A 166 13.23 -8.59 -17.81
CA THR A 166 12.77 -7.58 -18.77
C THR A 166 13.94 -6.99 -19.55
N ASP A 167 15.04 -6.65 -18.88
CA ASP A 167 16.25 -6.15 -19.54
C ASP A 167 16.78 -7.16 -20.56
N ALA A 168 16.88 -8.44 -20.18
CA ALA A 168 17.32 -9.50 -21.07
C ALA A 168 16.38 -9.69 -22.28
N PHE A 169 15.06 -9.57 -22.08
CA PHE A 169 14.09 -9.62 -23.17
C PHE A 169 14.27 -8.44 -24.14
N LEU A 170 14.42 -7.22 -23.63
CA LEU A 170 14.63 -6.03 -24.45
C LEU A 170 15.94 -6.11 -25.26
N GLU A 171 17.03 -6.57 -24.63
CA GLU A 171 18.31 -6.79 -25.30
C GLU A 171 18.17 -7.81 -26.45
N MET A 172 17.45 -8.90 -26.22
CA MET A 172 17.19 -9.91 -27.25
C MET A 172 16.31 -9.37 -28.38
N CYS A 173 15.31 -8.53 -28.09
CA CYS A 173 14.53 -7.84 -29.12
C CYS A 173 15.42 -6.94 -29.98
N HIS A 174 16.31 -6.15 -29.35
CA HIS A 174 17.25 -5.28 -30.05
C HIS A 174 18.18 -6.09 -30.97
N ALA A 175 18.82 -7.13 -30.43
CA ALA A 175 19.72 -8.00 -31.20
C ALA A 175 19.00 -8.65 -32.40
N LEU A 176 17.76 -9.10 -32.22
CA LEU A 176 16.99 -9.72 -33.28
C LEU A 176 16.56 -8.71 -34.35
N SER A 177 16.09 -7.52 -33.95
CA SER A 177 15.76 -6.43 -34.87
C SER A 177 16.97 -6.01 -35.71
N ASP A 178 18.14 -5.85 -35.09
CA ASP A 178 19.38 -5.48 -35.79
C ASP A 178 19.80 -6.57 -36.77
N LYS A 179 19.70 -7.84 -36.38
CA LYS A 179 20.02 -8.99 -37.24
C LYS A 179 19.06 -9.11 -38.43
N ILE A 180 17.77 -8.87 -38.23
CA ILE A 180 16.77 -8.84 -39.32
C ILE A 180 17.06 -7.66 -40.25
N ASN A 181 17.31 -6.47 -39.70
CA ASN A 181 17.63 -5.28 -40.48
C ASN A 181 18.90 -5.45 -41.32
N ALA A 182 19.95 -6.06 -40.76
CA ALA A 182 21.18 -6.34 -41.50
C ALA A 182 20.94 -7.26 -42.70
N LYS A 183 20.17 -8.35 -42.52
CA LYS A 183 19.80 -9.24 -43.63
C LYS A 183 18.92 -8.54 -44.68
N LEU A 184 17.98 -7.71 -44.24
CA LEU A 184 17.09 -6.97 -45.13
C LEU A 184 17.84 -5.90 -45.95
N LEU A 185 18.84 -5.27 -45.34
CA LEU A 185 19.76 -4.36 -46.05
C LEU A 185 20.62 -5.12 -47.07
N GLY A 186 21.18 -6.27 -46.70
CA GLY A 186 21.93 -7.15 -47.62
C GLY A 186 21.08 -7.52 -48.85
N TRP A 187 19.88 -8.05 -48.61
CA TRP A 187 18.93 -8.40 -49.67
C TRP A 187 18.59 -7.22 -50.60
N LYS A 188 18.41 -6.01 -50.05
CA LYS A 188 18.14 -4.79 -50.85
C LYS A 188 19.34 -4.42 -51.73
N ILE A 189 20.55 -4.51 -51.19
CA ILE A 189 21.79 -4.19 -51.91
C ILE A 189 22.01 -5.18 -53.06
N ASP A 190 21.87 -6.49 -52.80
CA ASP A 190 22.05 -7.52 -53.82
C ASP A 190 21.09 -7.32 -54.99
N ARG A 191 19.82 -6.98 -54.70
CA ARG A 191 18.80 -6.74 -55.72
C ARG A 191 19.01 -5.43 -56.50
N LEU A 192 19.61 -4.42 -55.87
CA LEU A 192 20.04 -3.20 -56.57
C LEU A 192 21.22 -3.51 -57.50
N GLY A 193 22.19 -4.31 -57.04
CA GLY A 193 23.31 -4.78 -57.83
C GLY A 193 22.87 -5.57 -59.08
N GLU A 194 21.94 -6.51 -58.93
CA GLU A 194 21.38 -7.26 -60.07
C GLU A 194 20.67 -6.36 -61.10
N LYS A 195 19.91 -5.35 -60.64
CA LYS A 195 19.23 -4.41 -61.54
C LYS A 195 20.22 -3.54 -62.32
N ILE A 196 21.29 -3.09 -61.65
CA ILE A 196 22.35 -2.31 -62.29
C ILE A 196 23.09 -3.17 -63.31
N ASN A 197 23.38 -4.45 -62.99
CA ASN A 197 24.09 -5.36 -63.88
C ASN A 197 23.24 -5.86 -65.08
N LYS A 198 21.91 -5.81 -64.99
CA LYS A 198 21.00 -6.10 -66.14
C LYS A 198 20.73 -4.92 -67.06
N SER A 199 21.05 -3.69 -66.65
CA SER A 199 20.81 -2.48 -67.47
C SER A 199 21.87 -2.13 -68.55
N PRO A 200 23.10 -2.68 -68.61
CA PRO A 200 24.09 -2.24 -69.59
C PRO A 200 24.01 -2.98 -70.94
N GLU A 201 23.12 -3.97 -71.12
CA GLU A 201 23.02 -4.75 -72.37
C GLU A 201 21.82 -4.39 -73.27
N SER A 202 20.97 -3.42 -72.91
CA SER A 202 19.80 -3.05 -73.74
C SER A 202 20.01 -1.85 -74.66
N ASP A 203 21.21 -1.27 -74.69
CA ASP A 203 21.59 -0.17 -75.59
C ASP A 203 22.77 -0.59 -76.47
N SER A 204 22.54 -1.52 -77.42
CA SER A 204 23.44 -1.81 -78.55
C SER A 204 22.67 -2.39 -79.72
#